data_AF-A0A7J6IEP5-F1
#
_entry.id   AF-A0A7J6IEP5-F1
#
_cell.length_a   1.000
_cell.length_b   1.000
_cell.length_c   1.000
_cell.angle_alpha   90.00
_cell.angle_beta   90.00
_cell.angle_gamma   90.00
#
_symmetry.space_group_name_H-M   'P 1'
#
loop_
_entity.id
_entity.type
_entity.pdbx_description
1 polymer ?
#
loop_
_entity_poly.entity_id
_entity_poly.type
_entity_poly.pdbx_seq_one_letter_code
_entity_poly.pdbx_strand_id
1 'polypeptide(L)'
;MGERFRPSPQLSTHTVGQYLDTYLTHKYPISPMIDRARIEEYIRNFAQCPGCYGVIVSCCATVAPDRDVSSASAADSPELPRQRSHCDLSEPSADFLVSEVLRSRRFCHLADNQSLTQVQTSFMLHCAYSGLRNERAAWFYLREAITILQTLRYHEEATYEETTDMSVAREARRAFWVLFITERAFAIQRHKTLALHSTVDLPHLGPLLGDSEILHGFLDLISLFRPFDAEFITAWNSYAERQTIKPARPPDHEQLCQLQRSLSNCLADVSAYPESQQAELFVTCGWLKNVVWQLCLSVTTLTSTDYCESMSLGYPLSIAQDIVFVLQLLPQKTFAVNRVSILEKLSQVGSSLADVLSLNTPTILRPMTLDASTDTLMEIIKIAKKMLGAGC
;
A
#
# COMPACT_ATOMS: atom_id res chain seq x y z
N MET A 1 -24.35 14.55 -33.03
CA MET A 1 -23.82 13.17 -32.85
C MET A 1 -22.85 13.23 -31.69
N GLY A 2 -23.10 12.46 -30.61
CA GLY A 2 -22.16 12.39 -29.49
C GLY A 2 -20.84 11.78 -29.95
N GLU A 3 -19.73 12.27 -29.42
CA GLU A 3 -18.40 11.72 -29.68
C GLU A 3 -18.37 10.25 -29.25
N ARG A 4 -17.97 9.34 -30.15
CA ARG A 4 -17.89 7.90 -29.84
C ARG A 4 -16.51 7.60 -29.26
N PHE A 5 -16.46 6.92 -28.13
CA PHE A 5 -15.21 6.51 -27.50
C PHE A 5 -14.35 5.67 -28.46
N ARG A 6 -13.03 5.95 -28.45
CA ARG A 6 -11.99 5.16 -29.10
C ARG A 6 -10.73 5.10 -28.22
N PRO A 7 -10.06 3.94 -28.14
CA PRO A 7 -8.73 3.80 -27.55
C PRO A 7 -7.70 4.73 -28.18
N SER A 8 -6.70 5.15 -27.42
CA SER A 8 -5.57 5.90 -27.98
C SER A 8 -4.73 4.99 -28.89
N PRO A 9 -4.35 5.46 -30.10
CA PRO A 9 -3.47 4.71 -30.98
C PRO A 9 -2.05 4.54 -30.42
N GLN A 10 -1.67 5.31 -29.40
CA GLN A 10 -0.36 5.20 -28.73
C GLN A 10 -0.30 4.02 -27.76
N LEU A 11 -1.44 3.41 -27.40
CA LEU A 11 -1.50 2.25 -26.52
C LEU A 11 -1.75 0.98 -27.32
N SER A 12 -0.66 0.42 -27.87
CA SER A 12 -0.73 -0.87 -28.56
C SER A 12 -1.06 -2.00 -27.58
N THR A 13 -1.72 -3.06 -28.06
CA THR A 13 -2.03 -4.26 -27.25
C THR A 13 -0.77 -4.89 -26.65
N HIS A 14 0.35 -4.84 -27.38
CA HIS A 14 1.65 -5.35 -26.91
C HIS A 14 2.18 -4.52 -25.73
N THR A 15 2.19 -3.19 -25.86
CA THR A 15 2.61 -2.26 -24.80
C THR A 15 1.76 -2.46 -23.55
N VAL A 16 0.44 -2.53 -23.72
CA VAL A 16 -0.50 -2.79 -22.63
C VAL A 16 -0.20 -4.14 -21.95
N GLY A 17 0.05 -5.20 -22.73
CA GLY A 17 0.40 -6.52 -22.21
C GLY A 17 1.62 -6.49 -21.26
N GLN A 18 2.69 -5.79 -21.64
CA GLN A 18 3.90 -5.68 -20.81
C GLN A 18 3.64 -5.00 -19.46
N TYR A 19 2.82 -3.94 -19.45
CA TYR A 19 2.42 -3.28 -18.21
C TYR A 19 1.54 -4.19 -17.34
N LEU A 20 0.60 -4.92 -17.93
CA LEU A 20 -0.29 -5.80 -17.19
C LEU A 20 0.44 -7.00 -16.60
N ASP A 21 1.44 -7.56 -17.29
CA ASP A 21 2.31 -8.59 -16.72
C ASP A 21 3.09 -8.04 -15.51
N THR A 22 3.55 -6.79 -15.59
CA THR A 22 4.20 -6.11 -14.46
C THR A 22 3.23 -5.93 -13.30
N TYR A 23 1.98 -5.52 -13.56
CA TYR A 23 0.94 -5.38 -12.54
C TYR A 23 0.64 -6.72 -11.86
N LEU A 24 0.42 -7.79 -12.63
CA LEU A 24 0.09 -9.12 -12.12
C LEU A 24 1.24 -9.75 -11.33
N THR A 25 2.48 -9.48 -11.73
CA THR A 25 3.66 -10.02 -11.05
C THR A 25 3.95 -9.28 -9.73
N HIS A 26 3.73 -7.96 -9.71
CA HIS A 26 4.27 -7.12 -8.65
C HIS A 26 3.17 -6.48 -7.78
N LYS A 27 2.10 -5.93 -8.35
CA LYS A 27 1.06 -5.23 -7.60
C LYS A 27 -0.05 -6.17 -7.10
N TYR A 28 -0.50 -7.11 -7.95
CA TYR A 28 -1.58 -8.04 -7.62
C TYR A 28 -1.33 -8.88 -6.35
N PRO A 29 -0.10 -9.42 -6.11
CA PRO A 29 0.15 -10.18 -4.89
C PRO A 29 -0.06 -9.35 -3.61
N ILE A 30 0.23 -8.06 -3.63
CA ILE A 30 0.11 -7.22 -2.43
C ILE A 30 -1.32 -6.68 -2.27
N SER A 31 -1.96 -6.32 -3.38
CA SER A 31 -3.30 -5.73 -3.41
C SER A 31 -4.17 -6.47 -4.43
N PRO A 32 -4.70 -7.65 -4.08
CA PRO A 32 -5.38 -8.55 -5.01
C PRO A 32 -6.79 -8.06 -5.37
N MET A 33 -6.88 -6.97 -6.13
CA MET A 33 -8.16 -6.34 -6.51
C MET A 33 -8.69 -6.83 -7.85
N ILE A 34 -7.80 -7.04 -8.84
CA ILE A 34 -8.17 -7.41 -10.22
C ILE A 34 -7.28 -8.58 -10.65
N ASP A 35 -7.87 -9.76 -10.74
CA ASP A 35 -7.13 -10.97 -11.10
C ASP A 35 -6.87 -11.09 -12.61
N ARG A 36 -6.07 -12.09 -12.99
CA ARG A 36 -5.71 -12.33 -14.40
C ARG A 36 -6.95 -12.59 -15.27
N ALA A 37 -7.90 -13.37 -14.77
CA ALA A 37 -9.10 -13.73 -15.53
C ALA A 37 -9.97 -12.50 -15.83
N ARG A 38 -10.11 -11.59 -14.85
CA ARG A 38 -10.82 -10.33 -15.02
C ARG A 38 -10.09 -9.36 -15.94
N ILE A 39 -8.75 -9.29 -15.87
CA ILE A 39 -7.95 -8.50 -16.82
C ILE A 39 -8.19 -8.99 -18.26
N GLU A 40 -8.16 -10.31 -18.48
CA GLU A 40 -8.43 -10.89 -19.80
C GLU A 40 -9.84 -10.56 -20.31
N GLU A 41 -10.83 -10.55 -19.42
CA GLU A 41 -12.20 -10.12 -19.74
C GLU A 41 -12.27 -8.64 -20.13
N TYR A 42 -11.61 -7.77 -19.39
CA TYR A 42 -11.54 -6.35 -19.72
C TYR A 42 -10.83 -6.13 -21.05
N ILE A 43 -9.73 -6.83 -21.35
CA ILE A 43 -9.02 -6.76 -22.64
C ILE A 43 -9.95 -7.13 -23.81
N ARG A 44 -10.77 -8.18 -23.68
CA ARG A 44 -11.71 -8.58 -24.77
C ARG A 44 -12.67 -7.44 -25.15
N ASN A 45 -13.02 -6.58 -24.20
CA ASN A 45 -14.01 -5.51 -24.38
C ASN A 45 -13.40 -4.10 -24.42
N PHE A 46 -12.10 -3.94 -24.17
CA PHE A 46 -11.48 -2.63 -23.89
C PHE A 46 -11.56 -1.64 -25.06
N ALA A 47 -11.66 -2.14 -26.30
CA ALA A 47 -11.75 -1.27 -27.48
C ALA A 47 -13.11 -0.55 -27.61
N GLN A 48 -14.15 -1.09 -26.97
CA GLN A 48 -15.54 -0.66 -27.15
C GLN A 48 -16.19 -0.21 -25.84
N CYS A 49 -15.64 -0.64 -24.69
CA CYS A 49 -16.11 -0.27 -23.36
C CYS A 49 -15.13 0.73 -22.72
N PRO A 50 -15.54 2.00 -22.53
CA PRO A 50 -14.71 3.01 -21.85
C PRO A 50 -14.33 2.61 -20.43
N GLY A 51 -15.21 1.89 -19.71
CA GLY A 51 -14.93 1.37 -18.37
C GLY A 51 -13.82 0.33 -18.36
N CYS A 52 -13.90 -0.69 -19.23
CA CYS A 52 -12.85 -1.69 -19.37
C CYS A 52 -11.51 -1.05 -19.79
N TYR A 53 -11.54 -0.10 -20.73
CA TYR A 53 -10.35 0.66 -21.10
C TYR A 53 -9.77 1.43 -19.92
N GLY A 54 -10.61 2.14 -19.17
CA GLY A 54 -10.21 2.90 -17.99
C GLY A 54 -9.49 2.04 -16.97
N VAL A 55 -10.01 0.85 -16.65
CA VAL A 55 -9.35 -0.08 -15.74
C VAL A 55 -7.99 -0.52 -16.29
N ILE A 56 -7.93 -1.01 -17.53
CA ILE A 56 -6.70 -1.52 -18.12
C ILE A 56 -5.60 -0.44 -18.16
N VAL A 57 -5.91 0.75 -18.66
CA VAL A 57 -4.95 1.85 -18.73
C VAL A 57 -4.57 2.34 -17.33
N SER A 58 -5.49 2.30 -16.35
CA SER A 58 -5.18 2.65 -14.97
C SER A 58 -4.22 1.66 -14.33
N CYS A 59 -4.35 0.34 -14.58
CA CYS A 59 -3.37 -0.66 -14.18
C CYS A 59 -2.00 -0.33 -14.78
N CYS A 60 -1.93 0.03 -16.07
CA CYS A 60 -0.67 0.46 -16.69
C CYS A 60 -0.07 1.70 -16.00
N ALA A 61 -0.89 2.70 -15.69
CA ALA A 61 -0.45 3.91 -14.99
C ALA A 61 0.16 3.60 -13.61
N THR A 62 -0.34 2.58 -12.89
CA THR A 62 0.19 2.22 -11.56
C THR A 62 1.61 1.66 -11.56
N VAL A 63 2.04 1.07 -12.67
CA VAL A 63 3.36 0.41 -12.77
C VAL A 63 4.35 1.20 -13.62
N ALA A 64 3.90 2.22 -14.36
CA ALA A 64 4.77 3.05 -15.19
C ALA A 64 5.94 3.70 -14.43
N PRO A 65 5.74 4.31 -13.23
CA PRO A 65 6.86 4.92 -12.49
C PRO A 65 7.95 3.91 -12.09
N ASP A 66 7.59 2.65 -11.83
CA ASP A 66 8.55 1.62 -11.42
C ASP A 66 9.39 1.11 -12.62
N ARG A 67 8.83 1.20 -13.84
CA ARG A 67 9.52 0.82 -15.09
C ARG A 67 10.49 1.89 -15.57
N ASP A 68 10.15 3.17 -15.42
CA ASP A 68 11.03 4.30 -15.75
C ASP A 68 12.35 4.27 -14.96
N VAL A 69 12.29 3.88 -13.68
CA VAL A 69 13.49 3.75 -12.84
C VAL A 69 14.32 2.52 -13.22
N SER A 70 13.65 1.41 -13.57
CA SER A 70 14.34 0.17 -13.96
C SER A 70 15.08 0.33 -15.30
N SER A 71 14.47 1.02 -16.26
CA SER A 71 15.10 1.32 -17.56
C SER A 71 16.27 2.30 -17.42
N ALA A 72 16.16 3.31 -16.55
CA ALA A 72 17.25 4.23 -16.24
C ALA A 72 18.44 3.50 -15.57
N SER A 73 18.19 2.63 -14.59
CA SER A 73 19.26 1.88 -13.90
C SER A 73 19.99 0.86 -14.80
N ALA A 74 19.32 0.33 -15.83
CA ALA A 74 19.92 -0.59 -16.79
C ALA A 74 20.79 0.14 -17.83
N ALA A 75 20.58 1.44 -18.05
CA ALA A 75 21.38 2.25 -18.98
C ALA A 75 22.80 2.56 -18.45
N ASP A 76 23.00 2.46 -17.13
CA ASP A 76 24.29 2.71 -16.46
C ASP A 76 25.21 1.48 -16.36
N SER A 77 24.80 0.32 -16.92
CA SER A 77 25.64 -0.89 -16.95
C SER A 77 26.54 -0.92 -18.20
N PRO A 78 27.88 -0.98 -18.06
CA PRO A 78 28.80 -0.91 -19.19
C PRO A 78 29.03 -2.29 -19.84
N GLU A 79 27.99 -2.99 -20.30
CA GLU A 79 28.19 -4.23 -21.08
C GLU A 79 27.22 -4.39 -22.27
N LEU A 80 27.84 -4.40 -23.46
CA LEU A 80 27.40 -4.81 -24.80
C LEU A 80 26.20 -4.06 -25.44
N PRO A 81 26.37 -3.55 -26.69
CA PRO A 81 25.30 -2.87 -27.39
C PRO A 81 24.23 -3.87 -27.79
N ARG A 82 23.11 -3.89 -27.04
CA ARG A 82 21.90 -4.55 -27.51
C ARG A 82 21.48 -3.90 -28.81
N GLN A 83 21.35 -4.70 -29.87
CA GLN A 83 20.78 -4.31 -31.15
C GLN A 83 19.46 -3.59 -30.90
N ARG A 84 19.47 -2.26 -31.04
CA ARG A 84 18.27 -1.42 -31.07
C ARG A 84 17.49 -1.84 -32.29
N SER A 85 16.52 -2.73 -32.07
CA SER A 85 15.54 -3.08 -33.09
C SER A 85 14.66 -1.85 -33.29
N HIS A 86 14.73 -1.27 -34.48
CA HIS A 86 13.95 -0.11 -34.90
C HIS A 86 12.44 -0.32 -34.70
N CYS A 87 11.92 0.19 -33.57
CA CYS A 87 10.54 0.61 -33.33
C CYS A 87 10.57 1.56 -32.13
N ASP A 88 11.08 2.79 -32.32
CA ASP A 88 11.02 3.86 -31.33
C ASP A 88 9.57 4.34 -31.18
N LEU A 89 8.74 3.55 -30.51
CA LEU A 89 7.60 4.08 -29.77
C LEU A 89 8.11 4.30 -28.36
N SER A 90 8.41 5.55 -28.01
CA SER A 90 8.70 5.94 -26.63
C SER A 90 7.67 5.31 -25.70
N GLU A 91 8.11 4.61 -24.64
CA GLU A 91 7.18 4.07 -23.64
C GLU A 91 6.26 5.22 -23.16
N PRO A 92 4.94 4.98 -23.06
CA PRO A 92 4.01 6.03 -22.67
C PRO A 92 4.31 6.49 -21.25
N SER A 93 4.44 7.80 -21.06
CA SER A 93 4.67 8.36 -19.73
C SER A 93 3.50 8.09 -18.78
N ALA A 94 3.78 8.04 -17.47
CA ALA A 94 2.75 7.89 -16.45
C ALA A 94 1.66 8.98 -16.55
N ASP A 95 2.05 10.24 -16.81
CA ASP A 95 1.11 11.36 -16.99
C ASP A 95 0.19 11.17 -18.21
N PHE A 96 0.73 10.63 -19.31
CA PHE A 96 -0.07 10.30 -20.48
C PHE A 96 -1.08 9.19 -20.17
N LEU A 97 -0.65 8.12 -19.50
CA LEU A 97 -1.53 7.02 -19.10
C LEU A 97 -2.64 7.51 -18.18
N VAL A 98 -2.32 8.32 -17.17
CA VAL A 98 -3.31 8.95 -16.28
C VAL A 98 -4.29 9.81 -17.08
N SER A 99 -3.80 10.64 -18.00
CA SER A 99 -4.64 11.49 -18.86
C SER A 99 -5.61 10.66 -19.71
N GLU A 100 -5.17 9.52 -20.23
CA GLU A 100 -6.01 8.59 -20.99
C GLU A 100 -7.08 7.91 -20.13
N VAL A 101 -6.77 7.53 -18.90
CA VAL A 101 -7.78 7.05 -17.94
C VAL A 101 -8.85 8.11 -17.73
N LEU A 102 -8.45 9.35 -17.42
CA LEU A 102 -9.38 10.45 -17.19
C LEU A 102 -10.21 10.79 -18.43
N ARG A 103 -9.63 10.69 -19.63
CA ARG A 103 -10.35 10.85 -20.89
C ARG A 103 -11.44 9.79 -21.06
N SER A 104 -11.12 8.52 -20.80
CA SER A 104 -12.09 7.42 -20.93
C SER A 104 -13.26 7.54 -19.94
N ARG A 105 -12.99 8.01 -18.72
CA ARG A 105 -14.01 8.20 -17.68
C ARG A 105 -15.09 9.21 -18.06
N ARG A 106 -14.79 10.19 -18.93
CA ARG A 106 -15.78 11.15 -19.43
C ARG A 106 -16.93 10.49 -20.19
N PHE A 107 -16.72 9.27 -20.71
CA PHE A 107 -17.73 8.49 -21.41
C PHE A 107 -18.53 7.54 -20.49
N CYS A 108 -18.15 7.43 -19.21
CA CYS A 108 -18.77 6.50 -18.27
C CYS A 108 -19.97 7.10 -17.53
N HIS A 109 -20.18 8.43 -17.56
CA HIS A 109 -21.23 9.11 -16.80
C HIS A 109 -21.27 8.68 -15.32
N LEU A 110 -20.15 8.87 -14.63
CA LEU A 110 -19.87 8.27 -13.31
C LEU A 110 -20.95 8.55 -12.25
N ALA A 111 -21.56 9.74 -12.28
CA ALA A 111 -22.61 10.09 -11.32
C ALA A 111 -23.86 9.21 -11.47
N ASP A 112 -24.17 8.79 -12.70
CA ASP A 112 -25.39 8.04 -13.03
C ASP A 112 -25.14 6.53 -13.08
N ASN A 113 -23.92 6.10 -13.47
CA ASN A 113 -23.58 4.70 -13.76
C ASN A 113 -22.36 4.21 -12.96
N GLN A 114 -22.54 4.11 -11.65
CA GLN A 114 -21.53 3.55 -10.76
C GLN A 114 -21.44 2.02 -10.89
N SER A 115 -20.22 1.48 -10.85
CA SER A 115 -19.96 0.04 -10.97
C SER A 115 -18.63 -0.34 -10.32
N LEU A 116 -18.43 -1.65 -10.10
CA LEU A 116 -17.17 -2.17 -9.55
C LEU A 116 -15.95 -1.79 -10.40
N THR A 117 -16.12 -1.74 -11.73
CA THR A 117 -15.11 -1.25 -12.68
C THR A 117 -14.69 0.20 -12.38
N GLN A 118 -15.61 1.05 -11.94
CA GLN A 118 -15.30 2.43 -11.56
C GLN A 118 -14.58 2.51 -10.20
N VAL A 119 -14.96 1.66 -9.24
CA VAL A 119 -14.21 1.49 -7.97
C VAL A 119 -12.76 1.11 -8.27
N GLN A 120 -12.57 0.09 -9.11
CA GLN A 120 -11.26 -0.39 -9.55
C GLN A 120 -10.45 0.71 -10.24
N THR A 121 -11.05 1.43 -11.18
CA THR A 121 -10.37 2.52 -11.91
C THR A 121 -9.96 3.64 -10.96
N SER A 122 -10.83 4.06 -10.04
CA SER A 122 -10.54 5.11 -9.06
C SER A 122 -9.42 4.67 -8.09
N PHE A 123 -9.45 3.42 -7.63
CA PHE A 123 -8.37 2.89 -6.79
C PHE A 123 -7.03 2.84 -7.54
N MET A 124 -7.02 2.42 -8.80
CA MET A 124 -5.79 2.42 -9.60
C MET A 124 -5.28 3.85 -9.86
N LEU A 125 -6.16 4.84 -10.05
CA LEU A 125 -5.75 6.25 -10.08
C LEU A 125 -5.12 6.70 -8.75
N HIS A 126 -5.66 6.28 -7.60
CA HIS A 126 -5.02 6.51 -6.30
C HIS A 126 -3.58 5.96 -6.28
N CYS A 127 -3.39 4.71 -6.73
CA CYS A 127 -2.06 4.09 -6.78
C CYS A 127 -1.11 4.84 -7.72
N ALA A 128 -1.57 5.23 -8.91
CA ALA A 128 -0.77 5.98 -9.87
C ALA A 128 -0.34 7.34 -9.32
N TYR A 129 -1.27 8.12 -8.75
CA TYR A 129 -0.95 9.42 -8.15
C TYR A 129 -0.07 9.29 -6.89
N SER A 130 -0.20 8.21 -6.13
CA SER A 130 0.71 7.92 -5.00
C SER A 130 2.13 7.66 -5.50
N GLY A 131 2.30 6.89 -6.57
CA GLY A 131 3.58 6.69 -7.24
C GLY A 131 4.19 7.98 -7.78
N LEU A 132 3.35 8.88 -8.31
CA LEU A 132 3.74 10.23 -8.76
C LEU A 132 3.92 11.25 -7.62
N ARG A 133 3.82 10.81 -6.36
CA ARG A 133 3.94 11.69 -5.16
C ARG A 133 2.94 12.84 -5.12
N ASN A 134 1.79 12.70 -5.80
CA ASN A 134 0.70 13.65 -5.76
C ASN A 134 -0.36 13.22 -4.73
N GLU A 135 -0.09 13.54 -3.47
CA GLU A 135 -0.88 13.09 -2.33
C GLU A 135 -2.32 13.61 -2.34
N ARG A 136 -2.55 14.83 -2.87
CA ARG A 136 -3.88 15.43 -2.93
C ARG A 136 -4.77 14.66 -3.89
N ALA A 137 -4.25 14.36 -5.10
CA ALA A 137 -4.97 13.57 -6.08
C ALA A 137 -5.13 12.12 -5.60
N ALA A 138 -4.08 11.52 -5.02
CA ALA A 138 -4.15 10.18 -4.45
C ALA A 138 -5.28 10.06 -3.40
N TRP A 139 -5.37 11.01 -2.47
CA TRP A 139 -6.45 11.03 -1.48
C TRP A 139 -7.83 11.20 -2.11
N PHE A 140 -7.96 12.10 -3.09
CA PHE A 140 -9.21 12.33 -3.81
C PHE A 140 -9.73 11.04 -4.45
N TYR A 141 -8.89 10.34 -5.21
CA TYR A 141 -9.30 9.12 -5.92
C TYR A 141 -9.55 7.94 -4.99
N LEU A 142 -8.86 7.87 -3.85
CA LEU A 142 -9.18 6.89 -2.81
C LEU A 142 -10.58 7.13 -2.21
N ARG A 143 -10.89 8.39 -1.86
CA ARG A 143 -12.21 8.76 -1.36
C ARG A 143 -13.31 8.58 -2.41
N GLU A 144 -13.02 8.86 -3.68
CA GLU A 144 -13.93 8.57 -4.79
C GLU A 144 -14.21 7.06 -4.89
N ALA A 145 -13.19 6.20 -4.87
CA ALA A 145 -13.36 4.74 -4.91
C ALA A 145 -14.22 4.24 -3.74
N ILE A 146 -13.96 4.72 -2.52
CA ILE A 146 -14.74 4.39 -1.32
C ILE A 146 -16.19 4.85 -1.46
N THR A 147 -16.42 6.06 -1.98
CA THR A 147 -17.78 6.61 -2.16
C THR A 147 -18.58 5.79 -3.18
N ILE A 148 -17.95 5.40 -4.29
CA ILE A 148 -18.58 4.53 -5.30
C ILE A 148 -18.90 3.17 -4.66
N LEU A 149 -17.95 2.60 -3.92
CA LEU A 149 -18.14 1.32 -3.22
C LEU A 149 -19.32 1.37 -2.24
N GLN A 150 -19.45 2.47 -1.48
CA GLN A 150 -20.53 2.66 -0.52
C GLN A 150 -21.88 2.84 -1.21
N THR A 151 -21.94 3.57 -2.32
CA THR A 151 -23.15 3.72 -3.15
C THR A 151 -23.63 2.37 -3.70
N LEU A 152 -22.69 1.48 -4.04
CA LEU A 152 -22.98 0.10 -4.47
C LEU A 152 -23.28 -0.86 -3.30
N ARG A 153 -23.33 -0.37 -2.05
CA ARG A 153 -23.59 -1.15 -0.83
C ARG A 153 -22.60 -2.29 -0.56
N TYR A 154 -21.44 -2.30 -1.19
CA TYR A 154 -20.38 -3.31 -0.92
C TYR A 154 -19.66 -3.12 0.42
N HIS A 155 -20.14 -2.23 1.28
CA HIS A 155 -19.72 -2.12 2.68
C HIS A 155 -20.71 -2.84 3.63
N GLU A 156 -21.76 -3.43 3.09
CA GLU A 156 -22.80 -4.17 3.80
C GLU A 156 -22.69 -5.66 3.45
N GLU A 157 -22.63 -6.52 4.47
CA GLU A 157 -22.50 -7.97 4.24
C GLU A 157 -23.70 -8.54 3.45
N ALA A 158 -24.91 -8.02 3.72
CA ALA A 158 -26.15 -8.42 3.06
C ALA A 158 -26.09 -8.32 1.52
N THR A 159 -25.36 -7.33 0.98
CA THR A 159 -25.21 -7.16 -0.48
C THR A 159 -24.54 -8.38 -1.13
N TYR A 160 -23.64 -9.06 -0.41
CA TYR A 160 -22.96 -10.24 -0.93
C TYR A 160 -23.87 -11.47 -0.93
N GLU A 161 -24.80 -11.57 0.02
CA GLU A 161 -25.82 -12.63 0.05
C GLU A 161 -26.86 -12.45 -1.08
N GLU A 162 -27.19 -11.20 -1.42
CA GLU A 162 -28.10 -10.84 -2.50
C GLU A 162 -27.47 -11.03 -3.91
N THR A 163 -26.14 -11.03 -4.02
CA THR A 163 -25.44 -11.06 -5.30
C THR A 163 -25.39 -12.48 -5.87
N THR A 164 -26.06 -12.69 -7.01
CA THR A 164 -26.09 -14.01 -7.69
C THR A 164 -24.77 -14.35 -8.40
N ASP A 165 -24.03 -13.33 -8.85
CA ASP A 165 -22.73 -13.53 -9.50
C ASP A 165 -21.60 -13.64 -8.47
N MET A 166 -21.20 -14.88 -8.17
CA MET A 166 -20.14 -15.17 -7.21
C MET A 166 -18.77 -14.58 -7.59
N SER A 167 -18.51 -14.31 -8.87
CA SER A 167 -17.27 -13.66 -9.31
C SER A 167 -17.26 -12.19 -8.89
N VAL A 168 -18.37 -11.49 -9.13
CA VAL A 168 -18.56 -10.08 -8.75
C VAL A 168 -18.55 -9.94 -7.23
N ALA A 169 -19.26 -10.81 -6.51
CA ALA A 169 -19.27 -10.81 -5.05
C ALA A 169 -17.86 -10.97 -4.47
N ARG A 170 -17.06 -11.89 -5.01
CA ARG A 170 -15.66 -12.10 -4.59
C ARG A 170 -14.79 -10.87 -4.84
N GLU A 171 -14.87 -10.30 -6.03
CA GLU A 171 -14.06 -9.13 -6.39
C GLU A 171 -14.47 -7.89 -5.60
N ALA A 172 -15.77 -7.66 -5.40
CA ALA A 172 -16.26 -6.58 -4.56
C ALA A 172 -15.77 -6.73 -3.12
N ARG A 173 -15.73 -7.95 -2.58
CA ARG A 173 -15.20 -8.23 -1.22
C ARG A 173 -13.71 -7.94 -1.14
N ARG A 174 -12.93 -8.38 -2.13
CA ARG A 174 -11.49 -8.05 -2.21
C ARG A 174 -11.27 -6.54 -2.36
N ALA A 175 -12.04 -5.86 -3.20
CA ALA A 175 -11.99 -4.42 -3.38
C ALA A 175 -12.28 -3.65 -2.08
N PHE A 176 -13.29 -4.08 -1.31
CA PHE A 176 -13.58 -3.51 0.01
C PHE A 176 -12.36 -3.59 0.93
N TRP A 177 -11.75 -4.77 1.05
CA TRP A 177 -10.61 -4.98 1.96
C TRP A 177 -9.33 -4.29 1.50
N VAL A 178 -9.09 -4.20 0.20
CA VAL A 178 -8.01 -3.41 -0.38
C VAL A 178 -8.18 -1.94 0.01
N LEU A 179 -9.38 -1.37 -0.21
CA LEU A 179 -9.68 0.01 0.16
C LEU A 179 -9.60 0.24 1.67
N PHE A 180 -10.05 -0.72 2.49
CA PHE A 180 -9.99 -0.67 3.94
C PHE A 180 -8.56 -0.54 4.46
N ILE A 181 -7.64 -1.35 3.92
CA ILE A 181 -6.21 -1.32 4.27
C ILE A 181 -5.58 0.00 3.80
N THR A 182 -5.81 0.36 2.54
CA THR A 182 -5.21 1.58 1.96
C THR A 182 -5.69 2.85 2.65
N GLU A 183 -6.97 2.93 3.01
CA GLU A 183 -7.51 4.07 3.77
C GLU A 183 -6.82 4.24 5.11
N ARG A 184 -6.62 3.16 5.87
CA ARG A 184 -5.97 3.23 7.19
C ARG A 184 -4.50 3.59 7.08
N ALA A 185 -3.78 2.98 6.14
CA ALA A 185 -2.39 3.32 5.89
C ALA A 185 -2.24 4.83 5.58
N PHE A 186 -3.06 5.34 4.66
CA PHE A 186 -3.03 6.74 4.27
C PHE A 186 -3.50 7.68 5.39
N ALA A 187 -4.50 7.27 6.16
CA ALA A 187 -5.01 8.03 7.30
C ALA A 187 -3.98 8.20 8.40
N ILE A 188 -3.23 7.15 8.74
CA ILE A 188 -2.13 7.21 9.70
C ILE A 188 -1.03 8.14 9.17
N GLN A 189 -0.55 7.91 7.94
CA GLN A 189 0.57 8.67 7.38
C GLN A 189 0.26 10.16 7.17
N ARG A 190 -1.00 10.50 6.82
CA ARG A 190 -1.39 11.85 6.37
C ARG A 190 -2.41 12.52 7.28
N HIS A 191 -2.68 11.91 8.43
CA HIS A 191 -3.62 12.36 9.44
C HIS A 191 -5.03 12.65 8.88
N LYS A 192 -5.55 11.69 8.11
CA LYS A 192 -6.92 11.76 7.55
C LYS A 192 -7.90 11.02 8.44
N THR A 193 -9.20 11.26 8.23
CA THR A 193 -10.27 10.51 8.86
C THR A 193 -10.63 9.27 8.05
N LEU A 194 -11.15 8.25 8.72
CA LEU A 194 -11.65 7.04 8.07
C LEU A 194 -13.10 7.21 7.61
N ALA A 195 -13.50 6.43 6.61
CA ALA A 195 -14.88 6.25 6.21
C ALA A 195 -15.31 4.78 6.19
N LEU A 196 -14.38 3.82 6.09
CA LEU A 196 -14.67 2.38 6.11
C LEU A 196 -14.51 1.79 7.51
N HIS A 197 -15.52 1.02 7.91
CA HIS A 197 -15.55 0.21 9.13
C HIS A 197 -15.38 -1.27 8.80
N SER A 198 -15.00 -2.12 9.76
CA SER A 198 -14.82 -3.55 9.51
C SER A 198 -16.16 -4.28 9.57
N THR A 199 -16.99 -4.10 8.54
CA THR A 199 -18.39 -4.59 8.47
C THR A 199 -18.61 -5.79 7.55
N VAL A 200 -17.63 -6.11 6.71
CA VAL A 200 -17.69 -7.19 5.72
C VAL A 200 -16.87 -8.36 6.22
N ASP A 201 -17.28 -9.58 5.89
CA ASP A 201 -16.56 -10.80 6.20
C ASP A 201 -15.24 -10.91 5.43
N LEU A 202 -14.31 -11.71 5.95
CA LEU A 202 -13.02 -11.92 5.31
C LEU A 202 -13.17 -12.58 3.93
N PRO A 203 -12.25 -12.32 2.98
CA PRO A 203 -12.20 -13.05 1.72
C PRO A 203 -12.04 -14.55 1.94
N HIS A 204 -12.88 -15.36 1.30
CA HIS A 204 -12.84 -16.82 1.42
C HIS A 204 -11.69 -17.46 0.63
N LEU A 205 -10.99 -18.41 1.25
CA LEU A 205 -10.02 -19.31 0.61
C LEU A 205 -10.77 -20.45 -0.08
N GLY A 206 -11.02 -20.33 -1.38
CA GLY A 206 -11.64 -21.39 -2.17
C GLY A 206 -10.61 -22.43 -2.65
N PRO A 207 -10.81 -23.74 -2.44
CA PRO A 207 -9.83 -24.79 -2.79
C PRO A 207 -9.55 -24.93 -4.31
N LEU A 208 -10.40 -24.35 -5.16
CA LEU A 208 -10.26 -24.33 -6.62
C LEU A 208 -9.59 -23.06 -7.16
N LEU A 209 -9.15 -22.15 -6.28
CA LEU A 209 -8.58 -20.87 -6.67
C LEU A 209 -7.06 -20.97 -6.64
N GLY A 210 -6.42 -20.86 -7.81
CA GLY A 210 -4.96 -20.87 -7.98
C GLY A 210 -4.22 -19.72 -7.27
N ASP A 211 -4.93 -18.85 -6.56
CA ASP A 211 -4.41 -17.67 -5.86
C ASP A 211 -4.35 -17.86 -4.33
N SER A 212 -4.46 -19.11 -3.85
CA SER A 212 -4.48 -19.40 -2.40
C SER A 212 -3.27 -18.80 -1.67
N GLU A 213 -2.07 -18.90 -2.25
CA GLU A 213 -0.83 -18.34 -1.69
C GLU A 213 -0.89 -16.82 -1.50
N ILE A 214 -1.41 -16.10 -2.50
CA ILE A 214 -1.56 -14.63 -2.46
C ILE A 214 -2.57 -14.24 -1.38
N LEU A 215 -3.64 -15.01 -1.21
CA LEU A 215 -4.72 -14.62 -0.32
C LEU A 215 -4.34 -14.69 1.16
N HIS A 216 -3.44 -15.59 1.56
CA HIS A 216 -2.96 -15.67 2.94
C HIS A 216 -2.25 -14.38 3.38
N GLY A 217 -1.27 -13.91 2.60
CA GLY A 217 -0.59 -12.64 2.89
C GLY A 217 -1.54 -11.44 2.89
N PHE A 218 -2.58 -11.45 2.06
CA PHE A 218 -3.62 -10.42 2.08
C PHE A 218 -4.47 -10.46 3.36
N LEU A 219 -4.83 -11.65 3.85
CA LEU A 219 -5.56 -11.84 5.11
C LEU A 219 -4.73 -11.37 6.32
N ASP A 220 -3.42 -11.60 6.31
CA ASP A 220 -2.52 -11.11 7.35
C ASP A 220 -2.41 -9.58 7.31
N LEU A 221 -2.35 -8.96 6.13
CA LEU A 221 -2.44 -7.50 5.99
C LEU A 221 -3.76 -6.95 6.53
N ILE A 222 -4.89 -7.61 6.26
CA ILE A 222 -6.19 -7.21 6.82
C ILE A 222 -6.12 -7.26 8.36
N SER A 223 -5.55 -8.32 8.91
CA SER A 223 -5.43 -8.53 10.35
C SER A 223 -4.56 -7.47 11.03
N LEU A 224 -3.47 -7.04 10.38
CA LEU A 224 -2.62 -5.95 10.86
C LEU A 224 -3.36 -4.61 10.96
N PHE A 225 -4.21 -4.27 9.97
CA PHE A 225 -4.90 -2.97 9.94
C PHE A 225 -6.24 -2.94 10.67
N ARG A 226 -6.88 -4.10 10.91
CA ARG A 226 -8.17 -4.19 11.60
C ARG A 226 -8.26 -3.43 12.93
N PRO A 227 -7.26 -3.50 13.83
CA PRO A 227 -7.31 -2.79 15.11
C PRO A 227 -7.23 -1.26 15.02
N PHE A 228 -6.83 -0.71 13.87
CA PHE A 228 -6.68 0.74 13.65
C PHE A 228 -8.01 1.33 13.20
N ASP A 229 -8.95 1.48 14.13
CA ASP A 229 -10.30 1.96 13.88
C ASP A 229 -10.44 3.50 13.96
N ALA A 230 -11.67 4.00 13.90
CA ALA A 230 -11.93 5.43 13.93
C ALA A 230 -11.54 6.08 15.28
N GLU A 231 -11.62 5.35 16.39
CA GLU A 231 -11.22 5.84 17.71
C GLU A 231 -9.71 5.99 17.77
N PHE A 232 -8.96 4.96 17.34
CA PHE A 232 -7.51 5.03 17.23
C PHE A 232 -7.05 6.19 16.34
N ILE A 233 -7.63 6.31 15.13
CA ILE A 233 -7.25 7.37 14.17
C ILE A 233 -7.57 8.76 14.71
N THR A 234 -8.66 8.93 15.46
CA THR A 234 -8.99 10.21 16.11
C THR A 234 -7.96 10.57 17.18
N ALA A 235 -7.55 9.61 18.01
CA ALA A 235 -6.49 9.79 19.00
C ALA A 235 -5.15 10.14 18.32
N TRP A 236 -4.77 9.39 17.28
CA TRP A 236 -3.57 9.63 16.47
C TRP A 236 -3.52 11.04 15.86
N ASN A 237 -4.63 11.49 15.28
CA ASN A 237 -4.71 12.82 14.66
C ASN A 237 -4.68 13.96 15.68
N SER A 238 -5.22 13.70 16.88
CA SER A 238 -5.16 14.67 17.99
C SER A 238 -3.75 14.80 18.55
N TYR A 239 -3.01 13.70 18.65
CA TYR A 239 -1.60 13.70 19.07
C TYR A 239 -0.74 14.59 18.16
N ALA A 240 -0.91 14.47 16.84
CA ALA A 240 -0.15 15.27 15.89
C ALA A 240 -0.61 16.74 15.79
N GLU A 241 -1.49 17.20 16.70
CA GLU A 241 -2.10 18.54 16.73
C GLU A 241 -2.80 18.95 15.43
N ARG A 242 -3.23 17.97 14.62
CA ARG A 242 -3.78 18.23 13.27
C ARG A 242 -5.29 18.36 13.23
N GLN A 243 -5.98 18.05 14.32
CA GLN A 243 -7.45 18.13 14.42
C GLN A 243 -7.90 18.79 15.72
N THR A 244 -9.00 19.54 15.63
CA THR A 244 -9.68 20.15 16.78
C THR A 244 -10.59 19.16 17.54
N ILE A 245 -10.95 18.06 16.89
CA ILE A 245 -11.76 16.99 17.47
C ILE A 245 -10.86 16.16 18.36
N LYS A 246 -11.04 16.27 19.67
CA LYS A 246 -10.37 15.43 20.64
C LYS A 246 -11.08 14.08 20.75
N PRO A 247 -10.36 12.98 20.99
CA PRO A 247 -10.99 11.69 21.24
C PRO A 247 -11.89 11.79 22.48
N ALA A 248 -12.99 11.04 22.49
CA ALA A 248 -13.94 11.05 23.60
C ALA A 248 -13.31 10.58 24.91
N ARG A 249 -12.33 9.66 24.82
CA ARG A 249 -11.49 9.18 25.91
C ARG A 249 -10.03 9.15 25.43
N PRO A 250 -9.04 9.51 26.27
CA PRO A 250 -7.65 9.22 25.93
C PRO A 250 -7.47 7.71 25.76
N PRO A 251 -6.65 7.26 24.79
CA PRO A 251 -6.43 5.82 24.60
C PRO A 251 -5.85 5.20 25.87
N ASP A 252 -6.34 4.02 26.23
CA ASP A 252 -5.93 3.36 27.47
C ASP A 252 -4.56 2.70 27.29
N HIS A 253 -3.66 2.89 28.26
CA HIS A 253 -2.32 2.28 28.22
C HIS A 253 -2.38 0.75 28.09
N GLU A 254 -3.35 0.10 28.76
CA GLU A 254 -3.49 -1.36 28.65
C GLU A 254 -3.94 -1.79 27.24
N GLN A 255 -4.83 -1.03 26.60
CA GLN A 255 -5.29 -1.30 25.24
C GLN A 255 -4.15 -1.16 24.23
N LEU A 256 -3.30 -0.14 24.38
CA LEU A 256 -2.11 0.03 23.53
C LEU A 256 -1.09 -1.11 23.75
N CYS A 257 -0.93 -1.59 24.98
CA CYS A 257 -0.10 -2.78 25.28
C CYS A 257 -0.67 -4.06 24.66
N GLN A 258 -1.98 -4.24 24.68
CA GLN A 258 -2.65 -5.36 24.02
C GLN A 258 -2.46 -5.29 22.49
N LEU A 259 -2.57 -4.10 21.91
CA LEU A 259 -2.34 -3.87 20.49
C LEU A 259 -0.90 -4.20 20.08
N GLN A 260 0.12 -3.77 20.83
CA GLN A 260 1.52 -4.13 20.56
C GLN A 260 1.76 -5.65 20.59
N ARG A 261 1.16 -6.34 21.57
CA ARG A 261 1.23 -7.81 21.65
C ARG A 261 0.55 -8.47 20.47
N SER A 262 -0.60 -7.97 20.05
CA SER A 262 -1.32 -8.47 18.88
C SER A 262 -0.47 -8.33 17.62
N LEU A 263 0.13 -7.15 17.39
CA LEU A 263 1.02 -6.93 16.23
C LEU A 263 2.25 -7.82 16.25
N SER A 264 2.83 -8.05 17.43
CA SER A 264 4.01 -8.92 17.59
C SER A 264 3.72 -10.39 17.29
N ASN A 265 2.50 -10.84 17.54
CA ASN A 265 2.10 -12.23 17.31
C ASN A 265 1.31 -12.43 16.00
N CYS A 266 1.04 -11.35 15.25
CA CYS A 266 0.16 -11.39 14.07
C CYS A 266 0.77 -12.16 12.90
N LEU A 267 2.10 -12.16 12.77
CA LEU A 267 2.81 -12.76 11.64
C LEU A 267 3.50 -14.06 12.08
N ALA A 268 2.72 -15.13 12.18
CA ALA A 268 3.24 -16.47 12.47
C ALA A 268 3.47 -17.23 11.15
N ASP A 269 4.73 -17.61 10.89
CA ASP A 269 5.15 -18.41 9.73
C ASP A 269 4.75 -17.86 8.34
N VAL A 270 5.36 -16.73 7.96
CA VAL A 270 5.19 -16.13 6.62
C VAL A 270 6.18 -16.68 5.58
N SER A 271 6.93 -17.73 5.93
CA SER A 271 8.05 -18.24 5.12
C SER A 271 7.61 -18.80 3.76
N ALA A 272 6.37 -19.30 3.70
CA ALA A 272 5.76 -19.83 2.48
C ALA A 272 5.21 -18.75 1.53
N TYR A 273 5.17 -17.48 1.94
CA TYR A 273 4.61 -16.41 1.11
C TYR A 273 5.63 -15.92 0.07
N PRO A 274 5.16 -15.33 -1.05
CA PRO A 274 6.04 -14.61 -1.96
C PRO A 274 6.89 -13.56 -1.23
N GLU A 275 8.17 -13.43 -1.60
CA GLU A 275 9.12 -12.50 -0.98
C GLU A 275 8.57 -11.06 -0.92
N SER A 276 7.79 -10.63 -1.93
CA SER A 276 7.16 -9.31 -1.97
C SER A 276 6.10 -9.11 -0.89
N GLN A 277 5.33 -10.14 -0.58
CA GLN A 277 4.38 -10.10 0.53
C GLN A 277 5.10 -10.16 1.88
N GLN A 278 6.15 -10.97 2.02
CA GLN A 278 6.96 -11.00 3.24
C GLN A 278 7.52 -9.61 3.55
N ALA A 279 8.14 -8.96 2.57
CA ALA A 279 8.65 -7.59 2.71
C ALA A 279 7.54 -6.63 3.16
N GLU A 280 6.39 -6.66 2.49
CA GLU A 280 5.28 -5.76 2.80
C GLU A 280 4.74 -6.00 4.22
N LEU A 281 4.53 -7.26 4.62
CA LEU A 281 3.99 -7.64 5.92
C LEU A 281 4.93 -7.20 7.06
N PHE A 282 6.21 -7.54 6.98
CA PHE A 282 7.16 -7.23 8.05
C PHE A 282 7.42 -5.72 8.18
N VAL A 283 7.61 -5.02 7.05
CA VAL A 283 7.81 -3.56 7.08
C VAL A 283 6.56 -2.86 7.60
N THR A 284 5.38 -3.29 7.16
CA THR A 284 4.10 -2.71 7.62
C THR A 284 3.86 -2.98 9.09
N CYS A 285 4.10 -4.21 9.57
CA CYS A 285 3.95 -4.57 10.97
C CYS A 285 4.90 -3.76 11.85
N GLY A 286 6.19 -3.67 11.50
CA GLY A 286 7.17 -2.87 12.22
C GLY A 286 6.79 -1.38 12.24
N TRP A 287 6.33 -0.84 11.11
CA TRP A 287 5.81 0.53 11.04
C TRP A 287 4.58 0.76 11.94
N LEU A 288 3.61 -0.16 11.94
CA LEU A 288 2.44 -0.06 12.81
C LEU A 288 2.81 -0.15 14.29
N LYS A 289 3.77 -1.02 14.67
CA LYS A 289 4.34 -1.06 16.04
C LYS A 289 4.95 0.30 16.41
N ASN A 290 5.65 0.96 15.49
CA ASN A 290 6.21 2.29 15.70
C ASN A 290 5.12 3.35 15.89
N VAL A 291 4.06 3.32 15.08
CA VAL A 291 2.90 4.24 15.21
C VAL A 291 2.24 4.10 16.58
N VAL A 292 2.02 2.86 17.04
CA VAL A 292 1.43 2.60 18.37
C VAL A 292 2.36 3.12 19.46
N TRP A 293 3.67 2.89 19.36
CA TRP A 293 4.66 3.41 20.31
C TRP A 293 4.67 4.94 20.38
N GLN A 294 4.62 5.63 19.23
CA GLN A 294 4.54 7.09 19.18
C GLN A 294 3.26 7.61 19.88
N LEU A 295 2.15 6.90 19.74
CA LEU A 295 0.93 7.25 20.47
C LEU A 295 1.09 7.03 21.98
N CYS A 296 1.75 5.95 22.41
CA CYS A 296 2.04 5.68 23.82
C CYS A 296 2.85 6.78 24.49
N LEU A 297 3.87 7.31 23.80
CA LEU A 297 4.67 8.46 24.27
C LEU A 297 3.81 9.69 24.59
N SER A 298 2.71 9.88 23.88
CA SER A 298 1.84 11.04 24.06
C SER A 298 0.86 10.93 25.23
N VAL A 299 0.58 9.70 25.67
CA VAL A 299 -0.46 9.38 26.66
C VAL A 299 0.15 9.14 28.04
N THR A 300 1.39 8.63 28.06
CA THR A 300 2.09 8.23 29.28
C THR A 300 3.53 8.68 29.27
N THR A 301 4.08 9.03 30.43
CA THR A 301 5.53 9.21 30.59
C THR A 301 6.21 7.84 30.54
N LEU A 302 6.66 7.42 29.37
CA LEU A 302 7.42 6.17 29.22
C LEU A 302 8.71 6.25 30.03
N THR A 303 9.03 5.19 30.77
CA THR A 303 10.29 5.07 31.51
C THR A 303 11.15 3.94 30.94
N SER A 304 12.48 4.05 31.03
CA SER A 304 13.40 2.98 30.61
C SER A 304 13.24 1.67 31.41
N THR A 305 12.43 1.70 32.48
CA THR A 305 12.19 0.58 33.40
C THR A 305 10.79 -0.02 33.28
N ASP A 306 10.01 0.38 32.26
CA ASP A 306 8.67 -0.17 32.07
C ASP A 306 8.73 -1.69 31.84
N TYR A 307 7.87 -2.43 32.53
CA TYR A 307 7.84 -3.90 32.52
C TYR A 307 7.53 -4.50 31.14
N CYS A 308 7.12 -3.67 30.17
CA CYS A 308 6.78 -4.07 28.82
C CYS A 308 7.80 -3.45 27.84
N GLU A 309 8.64 -4.29 27.22
CA GLU A 309 9.66 -3.84 26.27
C GLU A 309 9.08 -2.97 25.14
N SER A 310 7.86 -3.29 24.68
CA SER A 310 7.13 -2.55 23.64
C SER A 310 6.68 -1.15 24.04
N MET A 311 6.85 -0.78 25.31
CA MET A 311 6.58 0.55 25.87
C MET A 311 7.84 1.21 26.43
N SER A 312 9.01 0.64 26.17
CA SER A 312 10.26 1.29 26.53
C SER A 312 10.65 2.37 25.53
N LEU A 313 11.48 3.33 25.97
CA LEU A 313 12.11 4.30 25.07
C LEU A 313 13.07 3.64 24.06
N GLY A 314 13.51 2.41 24.33
CA GLY A 314 14.36 1.62 23.42
C GLY A 314 13.61 0.87 22.33
N TYR A 315 12.27 0.81 22.37
CA TYR A 315 11.50 -0.03 21.44
C TYR A 315 11.68 0.29 19.95
N PRO A 316 11.83 1.57 19.52
CA PRO A 316 12.12 1.88 18.12
C PRO A 316 13.40 1.22 17.60
N LEU A 317 14.40 0.98 18.47
CA LEU A 317 15.61 0.25 18.10
C LEU A 317 15.29 -1.20 17.75
N SER A 318 14.55 -1.91 18.62
CA SER A 318 14.15 -3.29 18.37
C SER A 318 13.34 -3.41 17.07
N ILE A 319 12.37 -2.50 16.86
CA ILE A 319 11.60 -2.43 15.61
C ILE A 319 12.52 -2.24 14.40
N ALA A 320 13.44 -1.28 14.47
CA ALA A 320 14.35 -0.97 13.38
C ALA A 320 15.27 -2.15 13.06
N GLN A 321 15.80 -2.83 14.07
CA GLN A 321 16.63 -4.02 13.92
C GLN A 321 15.86 -5.17 13.25
N ASP A 322 14.62 -5.44 13.69
CA ASP A 322 13.77 -6.46 13.09
C ASP A 322 13.52 -6.17 11.59
N ILE A 323 13.19 -4.92 11.26
CA ILE A 323 12.94 -4.53 9.86
C ILE A 323 14.23 -4.66 9.03
N VAL A 324 15.36 -4.14 9.53
CA VAL A 324 16.66 -4.22 8.82
C VAL A 324 17.05 -5.67 8.58
N PHE A 325 16.91 -6.53 9.58
CA PHE A 325 17.22 -7.95 9.49
C PHE A 325 16.41 -8.62 8.37
N VAL A 326 15.08 -8.43 8.36
CA VAL A 326 14.22 -8.98 7.30
C VAL A 326 14.61 -8.45 5.92
N LEU A 327 14.83 -7.14 5.79
CA LEU A 327 15.17 -6.52 4.51
C LEU A 327 16.55 -6.97 3.98
N GLN A 328 17.47 -7.36 4.86
CA GLN A 328 18.76 -7.92 4.46
C GLN A 328 18.65 -9.38 3.97
N LEU A 329 17.64 -10.12 4.40
CA LEU A 329 17.41 -11.51 3.97
C LEU A 329 16.71 -11.60 2.61
N LEU A 330 15.96 -10.57 2.22
CA LEU A 330 15.18 -10.59 0.99
C LEU A 330 15.97 -10.06 -0.22
N PRO A 331 15.75 -10.60 -1.43
CA PRO A 331 16.41 -10.11 -2.64
C PRO A 331 16.08 -8.64 -2.94
N GLN A 332 17.06 -7.87 -3.44
CA GLN A 332 16.86 -6.44 -3.71
C GLN A 332 15.73 -6.14 -4.71
N LYS A 333 15.52 -7.03 -5.69
CA LYS A 333 14.43 -6.93 -6.68
C LYS A 333 13.04 -6.85 -6.03
N THR A 334 12.88 -7.41 -4.84
CA THR A 334 11.63 -7.45 -4.07
C THR A 334 11.18 -6.05 -3.68
N PHE A 335 12.12 -5.14 -3.45
CA PHE A 335 11.85 -3.78 -2.99
C PHE A 335 11.43 -2.81 -4.09
N ALA A 336 11.66 -3.15 -5.36
CA ALA A 336 11.25 -2.32 -6.49
C ALA A 336 9.72 -2.24 -6.64
N VAL A 337 9.01 -3.25 -6.17
CA VAL A 337 7.57 -3.47 -6.37
C VAL A 337 6.67 -2.52 -5.59
N ASN A 338 7.05 -2.19 -4.35
CA ASN A 338 6.31 -1.26 -3.48
C ASN A 338 7.24 -0.22 -2.85
N ARG A 339 8.26 0.17 -3.61
CA ARG A 339 9.36 1.00 -3.15
C ARG A 339 8.92 2.24 -2.40
N VAL A 340 7.96 2.98 -2.94
CA VAL A 340 7.48 4.24 -2.34
C VAL A 340 6.88 4.00 -0.96
N SER A 341 6.00 3.01 -0.82
CA SER A 341 5.36 2.70 0.46
C SER A 341 6.38 2.21 1.50
N ILE A 342 7.28 1.30 1.10
CA ILE A 342 8.33 0.77 1.99
C ILE A 342 9.25 1.90 2.46
N LEU A 343 9.70 2.77 1.55
CA LEU A 343 10.56 3.90 1.89
C LEU A 343 9.90 4.88 2.86
N GLU A 344 8.61 5.19 2.66
CA GLU A 344 7.89 6.08 3.57
C GLU A 344 7.75 5.48 4.98
N LYS A 345 7.41 4.19 5.07
CA LYS A 345 7.33 3.46 6.34
C LYS A 345 8.68 3.40 7.05
N LEU A 346 9.75 3.04 6.32
CA LEU A 346 11.12 3.03 6.83
C LEU A 346 11.59 4.39 7.31
N SER A 347 11.27 5.46 6.57
CA SER A 347 11.63 6.81 6.97
C SER A 347 10.99 7.20 8.30
N GLN A 348 9.73 6.82 8.55
CA GLN A 348 9.06 7.15 9.82
C GLN A 348 9.66 6.38 11.01
N VAL A 349 10.01 5.11 10.83
CA VAL A 349 10.74 4.33 11.85
C VAL A 349 12.13 4.92 12.09
N GLY A 350 12.86 5.27 11.03
CA GLY A 350 14.17 5.91 11.12
C GLY A 350 14.14 7.26 11.84
N SER A 351 13.14 8.10 11.56
CA SER A 351 12.93 9.36 12.28
C SER A 351 12.68 9.13 13.77
N SER A 352 11.84 8.14 14.11
CA SER A 352 11.54 7.80 15.51
C SER A 352 12.79 7.32 16.27
N LEU A 353 13.64 6.53 15.60
CA LEU A 353 14.93 6.10 16.16
C LEU A 353 15.89 7.30 16.33
N ALA A 354 15.97 8.20 15.35
CA ALA A 354 16.80 9.40 15.43
C ALA A 354 16.36 10.35 16.56
N ASP A 355 15.06 10.48 16.79
CA ASP A 355 14.50 11.26 17.89
C ASP A 355 14.95 10.68 19.24
N VAL A 356 14.85 9.35 19.41
CA VAL A 356 15.34 8.67 20.63
C VAL A 356 16.84 8.87 20.84
N LEU A 357 17.64 8.76 19.78
CA LEU A 357 19.10 8.99 19.86
C LEU A 357 19.44 10.43 20.27
N SER A 358 18.64 11.39 19.81
CA SER A 358 18.84 12.81 20.13
C SER A 358 18.57 13.14 21.60
N LEU A 359 17.80 12.32 22.32
CA LEU A 359 17.50 12.50 23.74
C LEU A 359 18.70 12.21 24.67
N ASN A 360 19.84 11.72 24.15
CA ASN A 360 21.16 11.69 24.80
C ASN A 360 21.18 11.38 26.31
N THR A 361 20.41 10.39 26.77
CA THR A 361 20.40 10.01 28.19
C THR A 361 21.14 8.68 28.36
N PRO A 362 22.31 8.64 29.04
CA PRO A 362 23.08 7.40 29.25
C PRO A 362 22.33 6.32 30.05
N THR A 363 21.19 6.68 30.63
CA THR A 363 20.25 5.80 31.34
C THR A 363 19.27 5.08 30.39
N ILE A 364 19.03 5.61 29.19
CA ILE A 364 18.08 5.06 28.19
C ILE A 364 18.81 4.11 27.23
N LEU A 365 20.00 4.51 26.78
CA LEU A 365 20.85 3.72 25.89
C LEU A 365 22.15 3.43 26.64
N ARG A 366 22.36 2.16 27.03
CA ARG A 366 23.69 1.71 27.48
C ARG A 366 24.73 2.00 26.37
N PRO A 367 26.01 2.25 26.70
CA PRO A 367 27.03 2.59 25.70
C PRO A 367 27.08 1.62 24.50
N MET A 368 27.00 0.30 24.75
CA MET A 368 26.96 -0.71 23.67
C MET A 368 25.69 -0.67 22.80
N THR A 369 24.58 -0.17 23.35
CA THR A 369 23.33 -0.01 22.59
C THR A 369 23.30 1.26 21.76
N LEU A 370 24.10 2.28 22.11
CA LEU A 370 24.19 3.52 21.34
C LEU A 370 24.91 3.31 20.00
N ASP A 371 26.01 2.55 20.01
CA ASP A 371 26.73 2.15 18.80
C ASP A 371 25.83 1.31 17.89
N ALA A 372 25.18 0.28 18.46
CA ALA A 372 24.23 -0.56 17.72
C ALA A 372 23.02 0.22 17.15
N SER A 373 22.55 1.25 17.85
CA SER A 373 21.46 2.11 17.37
C SER A 373 21.88 2.99 16.19
N THR A 374 23.09 3.55 16.28
CA THR A 374 23.67 4.35 15.21
C THR A 374 23.92 3.49 13.97
N ASP A 375 24.46 2.30 14.15
CA ASP A 375 24.66 1.33 13.07
C ASP A 375 23.34 0.93 12.40
N THR A 376 22.30 0.69 13.20
CA THR A 376 20.97 0.34 12.68
C THR A 376 20.38 1.48 11.85
N LEU A 377 20.47 2.73 12.33
CA LEU A 377 20.01 3.90 11.58
C LEU A 377 20.77 4.07 10.25
N MET A 378 22.09 3.85 10.28
CA MET A 378 22.94 3.90 9.09
C MET A 378 22.57 2.81 8.08
N GLU A 379 22.23 1.60 8.53
CA GLU A 379 21.74 0.53 7.66
C GLU A 379 20.36 0.86 7.07
N ILE A 380 19.43 1.47 7.83
CA ILE A 380 18.16 1.97 7.26
C ILE A 380 18.43 2.98 6.12
N ILE A 381 19.31 3.95 6.35
CA ILE A 381 19.67 4.96 5.35
C ILE A 381 20.29 4.29 4.11
N LYS A 382 21.17 3.31 4.31
CA LYS A 382 21.82 2.56 3.23
C LYS A 382 20.81 1.75 2.41
N ILE A 383 19.86 1.08 3.05
CA ILE A 383 18.78 0.34 2.38
C ILE A 383 17.91 1.32 1.58
N ALA A 384 17.52 2.45 2.18
CA ALA A 384 16.73 3.48 1.52
C ALA A 384 17.44 4.05 0.28
N LYS A 385 18.73 4.36 0.38
CA LYS A 385 19.57 4.81 -0.75
C LYS A 385 19.66 3.77 -1.87
N LYS A 386 19.84 2.49 -1.52
CA LYS A 386 19.85 1.40 -2.52
C LYS A 386 18.52 1.31 -3.27
N MET A 387 17.40 1.45 -2.57
CA MET A 387 16.06 1.41 -3.17
C MET A 387 15.81 2.60 -4.12
N LEU A 388 16.35 3.78 -3.83
CA LEU A 388 16.25 4.96 -4.69
C LEU A 388 17.09 4.87 -5.98
N GLY A 389 17.94 3.85 -6.12
CA GLY A 389 18.98 3.78 -7.15
C GLY A 389 20.19 4.62 -6.73
N ALA A 390 21.39 4.06 -6.86
CA ALA A 390 22.61 4.76 -6.49
C ALA A 390 22.80 6.01 -7.37
N GLY A 391 22.40 7.18 -6.87
CA GLY A 391 22.44 8.43 -7.61
C GLY A 391 21.82 9.60 -6.85
N CYS A 392 22.36 9.92 -5.67
CA CYS A 392 22.34 11.26 -5.09
C CYS A 392 23.74 11.56 -4.54
#